data_AF-A0AAJ2LI68-F1
#
_entry.id   AF-A0AAJ2LI68-F1
#
_cell.length_a   1.000
_cell.length_b   1.000
_cell.length_c   1.000
_cell.angle_alpha   90.00
_cell.angle_beta   90.00
_cell.angle_gamma   90.00
#
_symmetry.space_group_name_H-M   'P 1'
#
loop_
_entity.id
_entity.type
_entity.pdbx_description
1 polymer ?
#
loop_
_entity_poly.entity_id
_entity_poly.type
_entity_poly.pdbx_seq_one_letter_code
_entity_poly.pdbx_strand_id
1 'polypeptide(L)'
;MTAVTAAKVYYIKLGRGGDWEAESIRDGVLRFGYREAPHDLCVAGDWAGVWDAMKTRRGDAGAATRDVKQIRAFYESGEDTIFITFVGGMLYWCRPTGKIEILADSSHRRSTLHGWHNASIGGSLLTADRLSGRLLKVQMFRGTICDVGAADYLLRRLSDELSPEVAAAEEAERALTTAIIPLMRLLTWQDFELLVDLVFSSSGWRRLSQVGRTQKTIDLELLLPSTAERAFVQVKSQATRASLDDYAGRLAEAEAYDRMFFVWHTGNIPENEGPEGVILLGPQRLARMVLDAGLSSWLREKVS
;
A
#
# COMPACT_ATOMS: atom_id res chain seq x y z
N MET A 1 -5.92 -17.92 -8.10
CA MET A 1 -6.82 -17.98 -6.93
C MET A 1 -8.04 -17.14 -7.23
N THR A 2 -9.22 -17.57 -6.82
CA THR A 2 -10.49 -16.85 -7.05
C THR A 2 -10.61 -15.65 -6.11
N ALA A 3 -11.18 -14.55 -6.59
CA ALA A 3 -11.41 -13.35 -5.78
C ALA A 3 -12.24 -13.64 -4.52
N VAL A 4 -11.93 -12.94 -3.43
CA VAL A 4 -12.65 -13.03 -2.16
C VAL A 4 -13.97 -12.29 -2.28
N THR A 5 -15.08 -13.02 -2.17
CA THR A 5 -16.44 -12.46 -2.16
C THR A 5 -17.14 -12.72 -0.83
N ALA A 6 -18.09 -11.84 -0.49
CA ALA A 6 -18.97 -12.00 0.67
C ALA A 6 -20.29 -11.25 0.44
N ALA A 7 -21.41 -11.82 0.89
CA ALA A 7 -22.70 -11.16 0.91
C ALA A 7 -22.76 -10.07 2.00
N LYS A 8 -22.08 -10.30 3.13
CA LYS A 8 -21.97 -9.35 4.23
C LYS A 8 -20.56 -9.32 4.80
N VAL A 9 -20.19 -8.17 5.35
CA VAL A 9 -18.92 -7.98 6.05
C VAL A 9 -19.17 -7.30 7.39
N TYR A 10 -18.73 -7.95 8.46
CA TYR A 10 -18.88 -7.50 9.82
C TYR A 10 -17.54 -7.29 10.51
N TYR A 11 -17.44 -6.24 11.31
CA TYR A 11 -16.40 -6.13 12.33
C TYR A 11 -16.90 -6.79 13.62
N ILE A 12 -16.02 -7.51 14.33
CA ILE A 12 -16.29 -8.07 15.65
C ILE A 12 -15.17 -7.76 16.65
N LYS A 13 -15.57 -7.33 17.85
CA LYS A 13 -14.70 -7.29 19.03
C LYS A 13 -14.70 -8.64 19.73
N LEU A 14 -13.51 -9.20 19.90
CA LEU A 14 -13.31 -10.49 20.54
C LEU A 14 -13.13 -10.29 22.05
N GLY A 15 -14.24 -9.92 22.70
CA GLY A 15 -14.31 -9.73 24.15
C GLY A 15 -14.10 -8.28 24.61
N ARG A 16 -14.32 -8.06 25.91
CA ARG A 16 -14.08 -6.78 26.58
C ARG A 16 -12.57 -6.58 26.81
N GLY A 17 -11.97 -5.75 25.97
CA GLY A 17 -10.54 -5.45 26.07
C GLY A 17 -9.66 -6.51 25.41
N GLY A 18 -10.22 -7.32 24.52
CA GLY A 18 -9.47 -8.28 23.71
C GLY A 18 -9.18 -9.62 24.41
N ASP A 19 -9.87 -9.89 25.52
CA ASP A 19 -9.78 -11.10 26.34
C ASP A 19 -10.06 -12.42 25.58
N TRP A 20 -10.66 -12.38 24.38
CA TRP A 20 -10.80 -13.56 23.51
C TRP A 20 -9.93 -13.54 22.26
N GLU A 21 -9.14 -12.49 22.01
CA GLU A 21 -8.33 -12.38 20.79
C GLU A 21 -7.37 -13.56 20.62
N ALA A 22 -6.60 -13.87 21.67
CA ALA A 22 -5.59 -14.93 21.64
C ALA A 22 -6.18 -16.34 21.53
N GLU A 23 -7.40 -16.56 22.03
CA GLU A 23 -8.11 -17.84 21.88
C GLU A 23 -8.69 -17.95 20.46
N SER A 24 -9.45 -16.93 20.04
CA SER A 24 -10.12 -16.90 18.74
C SER A 24 -9.16 -17.13 17.58
N ILE A 25 -8.03 -16.44 17.58
CA ILE A 25 -7.02 -16.52 16.51
C ILE A 25 -6.39 -17.92 16.47
N ARG A 26 -5.97 -18.43 17.64
CA ARG A 26 -5.25 -19.70 17.77
C ARG A 26 -6.14 -20.89 17.43
N ASP A 27 -7.36 -20.89 17.94
CA ASP A 27 -8.26 -22.03 17.87
C ASP A 27 -9.20 -21.95 16.66
N GLY A 28 -9.13 -20.86 15.89
CA GLY A 28 -9.96 -20.66 14.70
C GLY A 28 -11.44 -20.50 15.05
N VAL A 29 -11.76 -19.72 16.08
CA VAL A 29 -13.15 -19.55 16.57
C VAL A 29 -13.57 -18.10 16.65
N LEU A 30 -14.85 -17.86 16.41
CA LEU A 30 -15.54 -16.62 16.69
C LEU A 30 -16.18 -16.70 18.08
N ARG A 31 -15.86 -15.72 18.93
CA ARG A 31 -16.45 -15.56 20.25
C ARG A 31 -17.40 -14.37 20.29
N PHE A 32 -18.52 -14.53 20.99
CA PHE A 32 -19.55 -13.50 21.07
C PHE A 32 -20.18 -13.45 22.47
N GLY A 33 -20.19 -12.24 23.06
CA GLY A 33 -20.40 -12.05 24.50
C GLY A 33 -21.79 -11.63 24.96
N TYR A 34 -22.79 -11.74 24.09
CA TYR A 34 -24.19 -11.48 24.46
C TYR A 34 -24.76 -12.68 25.23
N ARG A 35 -24.36 -12.83 26.49
CA ARG A 35 -24.74 -13.96 27.36
C ARG A 35 -26.24 -14.09 27.58
N GLU A 36 -26.94 -12.97 27.53
CA GLU A 36 -28.37 -12.88 27.80
C GLU A 36 -29.22 -13.12 26.54
N ALA A 37 -28.60 -13.34 25.37
CA ALA A 37 -29.32 -13.62 24.14
C ALA A 37 -30.11 -14.94 24.27
N PRO A 38 -31.44 -14.93 24.06
CA PRO A 38 -32.25 -16.15 24.12
C PRO A 38 -31.94 -17.05 22.92
N HIS A 39 -31.06 -18.05 23.12
CA HIS A 39 -30.53 -18.91 22.06
C HIS A 39 -31.64 -19.55 21.20
N ASP A 40 -32.66 -20.14 21.82
CA ASP A 40 -33.73 -20.84 21.11
C ASP A 40 -34.51 -19.91 20.19
N LEU A 41 -34.79 -18.67 20.62
CA LEU A 41 -35.46 -17.66 19.79
C LEU A 41 -34.55 -17.20 18.64
N CYS A 42 -33.25 -17.07 18.89
CA CYS A 42 -32.28 -16.69 17.86
C CYS A 42 -32.15 -17.79 16.78
N VAL A 43 -32.12 -19.06 17.17
CA VAL A 43 -32.07 -20.21 16.24
C VAL A 43 -33.38 -20.33 15.44
N ALA A 44 -34.52 -20.04 16.07
CA ALA A 44 -35.82 -20.02 15.40
C ALA A 44 -36.03 -18.82 14.46
N GLY A 45 -35.15 -17.81 14.52
CA GLY A 45 -35.30 -16.57 13.76
C GLY A 45 -36.41 -15.64 14.28
N ASP A 46 -36.89 -15.83 15.51
CA ASP A 46 -37.90 -14.99 16.15
C ASP A 46 -37.27 -13.70 16.70
N TRP A 47 -36.91 -12.80 15.80
CA TRP A 47 -36.26 -11.54 16.17
C TRP A 47 -37.16 -10.58 16.97
N ALA A 48 -38.48 -10.73 16.87
CA ALA A 48 -39.42 -9.96 17.70
C ALA A 48 -39.34 -10.43 19.15
N GLY A 49 -39.38 -11.75 19.38
CA GLY A 49 -39.20 -12.33 20.72
C GLY A 49 -37.83 -12.02 21.32
N VAL A 50 -36.75 -12.08 20.51
CA VAL A 50 -35.41 -11.63 20.96
C VAL A 50 -35.45 -10.17 21.38
N TRP A 51 -36.10 -9.29 20.60
CA TRP A 51 -36.20 -7.87 20.92
C TRP A 51 -36.94 -7.60 22.23
N ASP A 52 -38.09 -8.25 22.46
CA ASP A 52 -38.85 -8.11 23.71
C ASP A 52 -38.05 -8.58 24.92
N ALA A 53 -37.32 -9.70 24.79
CA ALA A 53 -36.44 -10.20 25.83
C ALA A 53 -35.28 -9.22 26.13
N MET A 54 -34.69 -8.61 25.11
CA MET A 54 -33.61 -7.63 25.28
C MET A 54 -34.12 -6.31 25.84
N LYS A 55 -35.30 -5.84 25.41
CA LYS A 55 -35.94 -4.61 25.92
C LYS A 55 -36.26 -4.73 27.41
N THR A 56 -36.84 -5.86 27.80
CA THR A 56 -37.16 -6.13 29.21
C THR A 56 -35.91 -6.06 30.09
N ARG A 57 -34.78 -6.58 29.59
CA ARG A 57 -33.50 -6.57 30.32
C ARG A 57 -32.82 -5.20 30.37
N ARG A 58 -32.83 -4.47 29.25
CA ARG A 58 -32.16 -3.16 29.16
C ARG A 58 -32.97 -2.03 29.77
N GLY A 59 -34.29 -2.15 29.79
CA GLY A 59 -35.20 -1.05 30.09
C GLY A 59 -35.22 0.05 29.02
N ASP A 60 -34.51 -0.14 27.91
CA ASP A 60 -34.38 0.84 26.82
C ASP A 60 -34.58 0.17 25.45
N ALA A 61 -35.54 0.69 24.69
CA ALA A 61 -35.87 0.19 23.36
C ALA A 61 -34.72 0.42 22.36
N GLY A 62 -34.00 1.55 22.48
CA GLY A 62 -32.87 1.85 21.60
C GLY A 62 -31.69 0.90 21.79
N ALA A 63 -31.38 0.54 23.04
CA ALA A 63 -30.41 -0.46 23.40
C ALA A 63 -30.82 -1.85 22.93
N ALA A 64 -32.08 -2.24 23.11
CA ALA A 64 -32.61 -3.52 22.63
C ALA A 64 -32.44 -3.67 21.11
N THR A 65 -32.80 -2.64 20.33
CA THR A 65 -32.62 -2.65 18.88
C THR A 65 -31.16 -2.81 18.46
N ARG A 66 -30.23 -2.09 19.13
CA ARG A 66 -28.78 -2.21 18.87
C ARG A 66 -28.24 -3.58 19.24
N ASP A 67 -28.73 -4.15 20.33
CA ASP A 67 -28.36 -5.49 20.78
C ASP A 67 -28.83 -6.56 19.80
N VAL A 68 -30.12 -6.52 19.42
CA VAL A 68 -30.70 -7.44 18.42
C VAL A 68 -29.96 -7.37 17.11
N LYS A 69 -29.58 -6.18 16.63
CA LYS A 69 -28.80 -6.05 15.38
C LYS A 69 -27.49 -6.86 15.43
N GLN A 70 -26.80 -6.84 16.57
CA GLN A 70 -25.52 -7.52 16.77
C GLN A 70 -25.70 -9.03 16.95
N ILE A 71 -26.69 -9.42 17.75
CA ILE A 71 -27.05 -10.83 17.94
C ILE A 71 -27.44 -11.45 16.60
N ARG A 72 -28.32 -10.79 15.86
CA ARG A 72 -28.77 -11.21 14.54
C ARG A 72 -27.61 -11.36 13.56
N ALA A 73 -26.68 -10.39 13.52
CA ALA A 73 -25.49 -10.49 12.69
C ALA A 73 -24.66 -11.75 13.02
N PHE A 74 -24.47 -12.08 14.30
CA PHE A 74 -23.76 -13.30 14.68
C PHE A 74 -24.50 -14.57 14.23
N TYR A 75 -25.80 -14.67 14.51
CA TYR A 75 -26.61 -15.86 14.28
C TYR A 75 -26.95 -16.13 12.81
N GLU A 76 -27.22 -15.08 12.01
CA GLU A 76 -27.58 -15.24 10.60
C GLU A 76 -26.36 -15.36 9.67
N SER A 77 -25.15 -15.08 10.15
CA SER A 77 -23.96 -15.16 9.30
C SER A 77 -23.58 -16.61 8.98
N GLY A 78 -23.33 -16.91 7.71
CA GLY A 78 -22.78 -18.19 7.24
C GLY A 78 -21.45 -18.00 6.50
N GLU A 79 -21.07 -18.99 5.69
CA GLU A 79 -19.80 -18.98 4.94
C GLU A 79 -19.74 -17.90 3.85
N ASP A 80 -20.88 -17.32 3.48
CA ASP A 80 -20.99 -16.16 2.61
C ASP A 80 -20.66 -14.83 3.31
N THR A 81 -20.39 -14.86 4.62
CA THR A 81 -20.14 -13.67 5.43
C THR A 81 -18.68 -13.63 5.89
N ILE A 82 -18.06 -12.46 5.85
CA ILE A 82 -16.73 -12.24 6.40
C ILE A 82 -16.81 -11.47 7.71
N PHE A 83 -16.15 -11.99 8.74
CA PHE A 83 -15.85 -11.25 9.96
C PHE A 83 -14.42 -10.74 9.91
N ILE A 84 -14.22 -9.49 10.34
CA ILE A 84 -12.91 -8.91 10.58
C ILE A 84 -12.74 -8.50 12.04
N THR A 85 -11.52 -8.52 12.51
CA THR A 85 -11.10 -7.93 13.78
C THR A 85 -9.70 -7.35 13.67
N PHE A 86 -9.24 -6.64 14.69
CA PHE A 86 -7.90 -6.05 14.72
C PHE A 86 -7.19 -6.47 16.00
N VAL A 87 -6.04 -7.14 15.86
CA VAL A 87 -5.25 -7.68 16.98
C VAL A 87 -3.78 -7.43 16.68
N GLY A 88 -3.03 -6.87 17.64
CA GLY A 88 -1.59 -6.67 17.52
C GLY A 88 -1.15 -5.83 16.30
N GLY A 89 -1.98 -4.86 15.87
CA GLY A 89 -1.67 -4.03 14.70
C GLY A 89 -1.95 -4.70 13.35
N MET A 90 -2.55 -5.88 13.34
CA MET A 90 -2.96 -6.60 12.12
C MET A 90 -4.48 -6.66 12.01
N LEU A 91 -5.00 -6.62 10.79
CA LEU A 91 -6.36 -7.06 10.50
C LEU A 91 -6.37 -8.57 10.38
N TYR A 92 -7.31 -9.21 11.08
CA TYR A 92 -7.63 -10.61 10.90
C TYR A 92 -9.01 -10.75 10.26
N TRP A 93 -9.17 -11.70 9.35
CA TRP A 93 -10.44 -12.01 8.71
C TRP A 93 -10.73 -13.52 8.73
N CYS A 94 -12.00 -13.88 8.79
CA CYS A 94 -12.44 -15.27 8.72
C CYS A 94 -13.86 -15.36 8.15
N ARG A 95 -14.27 -16.58 7.79
CA ARG A 95 -15.66 -16.93 7.50
C ARG A 95 -16.20 -17.80 8.63
N PRO A 96 -17.37 -17.52 9.21
CA PRO A 96 -17.99 -18.41 10.18
C PRO A 96 -18.47 -19.69 9.51
N THR A 97 -18.43 -20.80 10.24
CA THR A 97 -19.04 -22.06 9.82
C THR A 97 -19.52 -22.87 11.02
N GLY A 98 -20.40 -23.84 10.75
CA GLY A 98 -20.93 -24.75 11.77
C GLY A 98 -21.96 -24.12 12.71
N LYS A 99 -22.37 -24.93 13.70
CA LYS A 99 -23.37 -24.54 14.70
C LYS A 99 -22.78 -23.62 15.76
N ILE A 100 -23.65 -22.83 16.38
CA ILE A 100 -23.30 -21.99 17.52
C ILE A 100 -23.34 -22.85 18.79
N GLU A 101 -22.26 -22.82 19.55
CA GLU A 101 -22.10 -23.45 20.85
C GLU A 101 -22.33 -22.41 21.95
N ILE A 102 -23.12 -22.76 22.97
CA ILE A 102 -23.25 -21.99 24.21
C ILE A 102 -22.29 -22.57 25.24
N LEU A 103 -21.37 -21.76 25.72
CA LEU A 103 -20.35 -22.16 26.68
C LEU A 103 -20.87 -22.08 28.13
N ALA A 104 -20.09 -22.63 29.07
CA ALA A 104 -20.43 -22.66 30.50
C ALA A 104 -20.66 -21.26 31.10
N ASP A 105 -20.00 -20.22 30.57
CA ASP A 105 -20.19 -18.82 30.99
C ASP A 105 -21.33 -18.10 30.22
N SER A 106 -22.16 -18.88 29.52
CA SER A 106 -23.23 -18.42 28.62
C SER A 106 -22.75 -17.58 27.43
N SER A 107 -21.44 -17.44 27.20
CA SER A 107 -20.94 -16.83 25.97
C SER A 107 -21.11 -17.79 24.79
N HIS A 108 -21.07 -17.22 23.59
CA HIS A 108 -21.29 -17.95 22.36
C HIS A 108 -19.96 -18.19 21.65
N ARG A 109 -19.83 -19.37 21.05
CA ARG A 109 -18.67 -19.78 20.27
C ARG A 109 -19.13 -20.41 18.96
N ARG A 110 -18.39 -20.15 17.89
CA ARG A 110 -18.59 -20.81 16.59
C ARG A 110 -17.28 -20.99 15.86
N SER A 111 -17.15 -22.07 15.10
CA SER A 111 -15.96 -22.32 14.28
C SER A 111 -15.83 -21.33 13.12
N THR A 112 -14.62 -21.21 12.61
CA THR A 112 -14.31 -20.49 11.37
C THR A 112 -13.86 -21.47 10.30
N LEU A 113 -14.18 -21.15 9.05
CA LEU A 113 -13.68 -21.88 7.90
C LEU A 113 -12.20 -21.54 7.74
N HIS A 114 -11.34 -22.54 7.94
CA HIS A 114 -9.87 -22.44 7.82
C HIS A 114 -9.16 -21.50 8.82
N GLY A 115 -9.83 -21.09 9.90
CA GLY A 115 -9.22 -20.24 10.92
C GLY A 115 -9.33 -18.74 10.62
N TRP A 116 -8.57 -17.95 11.39
CA TRP A 116 -8.38 -16.53 11.14
C TRP A 116 -7.12 -16.29 10.30
N HIS A 117 -7.22 -15.39 9.34
CA HIS A 117 -6.13 -15.03 8.44
C HIS A 117 -5.75 -13.56 8.61
N ASN A 118 -4.46 -13.25 8.62
CA ASN A 118 -3.92 -11.88 8.65
C ASN A 118 -3.26 -11.48 7.32
N ALA A 119 -3.42 -12.27 6.28
CA ALA A 119 -2.90 -12.02 4.96
C ALA A 119 -4.03 -12.02 3.92
N SER A 120 -3.82 -11.33 2.80
CA SER A 120 -4.63 -11.50 1.60
C SER A 120 -4.45 -12.91 1.00
N ILE A 121 -5.24 -13.25 -0.02
CA ILE A 121 -5.12 -14.55 -0.70
C ILE A 121 -3.75 -14.74 -1.37
N GLY A 122 -3.11 -13.65 -1.81
CA GLY A 122 -1.76 -13.63 -2.37
C GLY A 122 -0.64 -13.59 -1.32
N GLY A 123 -0.97 -13.61 -0.03
CA GLY A 123 0.01 -13.67 1.07
C GLY A 123 0.52 -12.31 1.55
N SER A 124 -0.02 -11.20 1.07
CA SER A 124 0.33 -9.86 1.56
C SER A 124 -0.21 -9.66 2.97
N LEU A 125 0.65 -9.37 3.94
CA LEU A 125 0.23 -9.09 5.33
C LEU A 125 -0.68 -7.86 5.40
N LEU A 126 -1.76 -7.98 6.18
CA LEU A 126 -2.79 -6.96 6.37
C LEU A 126 -2.49 -6.13 7.62
N THR A 127 -1.40 -5.36 7.58
CA THR A 127 -0.98 -4.48 8.67
C THR A 127 -1.83 -3.20 8.70
N ALA A 128 -2.18 -2.72 9.89
CA ALA A 128 -3.11 -1.61 10.07
C ALA A 128 -2.59 -0.29 9.45
N ASP A 129 -1.29 -0.05 9.44
CA ASP A 129 -0.63 1.11 8.83
C ASP A 129 -0.79 1.17 7.29
N ARG A 130 -1.07 0.02 6.65
CA ARG A 130 -1.27 -0.11 5.21
C ARG A 130 -2.75 -0.21 4.80
N LEU A 131 -3.66 -0.01 5.75
CA LEU A 131 -5.10 -0.03 5.52
C LEU A 131 -5.67 1.39 5.52
N SER A 132 -6.74 1.58 4.74
CA SER A 132 -7.43 2.86 4.66
C SER A 132 -7.98 3.27 6.03
N GLY A 133 -7.78 4.54 6.43
CA GLY A 133 -8.40 5.11 7.62
C GLY A 133 -9.93 4.97 7.66
N ARG A 134 -10.59 4.90 6.49
CA ARG A 134 -12.03 4.64 6.38
C ARG A 134 -12.40 3.25 6.92
N LEU A 135 -11.57 2.24 6.66
CA LEU A 135 -11.75 0.89 7.21
C LEU A 135 -11.41 0.89 8.71
N LEU A 136 -10.27 1.47 9.10
CA LEU A 136 -9.81 1.47 10.50
C LEU A 136 -10.79 2.14 11.47
N LYS A 137 -11.61 3.08 10.99
CA LYS A 137 -12.66 3.74 11.79
C LYS A 137 -13.59 2.76 12.52
N VAL A 138 -13.80 1.54 11.99
CA VAL A 138 -14.65 0.53 12.66
C VAL A 138 -14.12 0.12 14.03
N GLN A 139 -12.82 0.23 14.30
CA GLN A 139 -12.22 -0.06 15.61
C GLN A 139 -12.78 0.84 16.73
N MET A 140 -13.22 2.06 16.37
CA MET A 140 -13.82 3.00 17.31
C MET A 140 -15.27 2.65 17.68
N PHE A 141 -15.87 1.65 17.04
CA PHE A 141 -17.21 1.18 17.35
C PHE A 141 -17.29 0.76 18.82
N ARG A 142 -18.32 1.20 19.55
CA ARG A 142 -18.44 0.94 21.00
C ARG A 142 -19.10 -0.41 21.33
N GLY A 143 -19.86 -0.98 20.40
CA GLY A 143 -20.46 -2.31 20.56
C GLY A 143 -19.51 -3.45 20.16
N THR A 144 -20.06 -4.65 20.07
CA THR A 144 -19.36 -5.89 19.74
C THR A 144 -19.32 -6.12 18.23
N ILE A 145 -20.43 -6.00 17.50
CA ILE A 145 -20.51 -6.25 16.05
C ILE A 145 -21.06 -5.04 15.30
N CYS A 146 -20.49 -4.69 14.15
CA CYS A 146 -21.11 -3.71 13.24
C CYS A 146 -20.82 -4.02 11.78
N ASP A 147 -21.66 -3.49 10.89
CA ASP A 147 -21.40 -3.53 9.45
C ASP A 147 -20.11 -2.79 9.10
N VAL A 148 -19.35 -3.32 8.15
CA VAL A 148 -18.16 -2.66 7.61
C VAL A 148 -18.58 -1.84 6.39
N GLY A 149 -18.74 -0.52 6.57
CA GLY A 149 -19.11 0.40 5.48
C GLY A 149 -18.05 0.59 4.38
N ALA A 150 -16.89 -0.08 4.49
CA ALA A 150 -15.84 -0.13 3.48
C ALA A 150 -15.66 -1.55 2.93
N ALA A 151 -16.75 -2.33 2.83
CA ALA A 151 -16.74 -3.72 2.39
C ALA A 151 -16.05 -3.91 1.02
N ASP A 152 -16.40 -3.14 -0.01
CA ASP A 152 -15.79 -3.26 -1.34
C ASP A 152 -14.28 -3.01 -1.32
N TYR A 153 -13.83 -2.05 -0.51
CA TYR A 153 -12.41 -1.82 -0.28
C TYR A 153 -11.76 -3.03 0.37
N LEU A 154 -12.34 -3.56 1.46
CA LEU A 154 -11.81 -4.74 2.14
C LEU A 154 -11.72 -5.94 1.18
N LEU A 155 -12.78 -6.26 0.46
CA LEU A 155 -12.83 -7.42 -0.44
C LEU A 155 -11.77 -7.33 -1.53
N ARG A 156 -11.56 -6.14 -2.12
CA ARG A 156 -10.44 -5.91 -3.05
C ARG A 156 -9.08 -6.14 -2.38
N ARG A 157 -8.87 -5.60 -1.17
CA ARG A 157 -7.61 -5.81 -0.43
C ARG A 157 -7.35 -7.26 -0.08
N LEU A 158 -8.38 -8.02 0.32
CA LEU A 158 -8.26 -9.45 0.58
C LEU A 158 -7.98 -10.26 -0.68
N SER A 159 -8.40 -9.75 -1.85
CA SER A 159 -8.21 -10.37 -3.16
C SER A 159 -6.92 -9.93 -3.87
N ASP A 160 -6.10 -9.07 -3.25
CA ASP A 160 -4.95 -8.41 -3.88
C ASP A 160 -5.30 -7.60 -5.13
N GLU A 161 -6.53 -7.06 -5.16
CA GLU A 161 -7.01 -6.22 -6.25
C GLU A 161 -6.78 -4.74 -5.94
N LEU A 162 -6.27 -4.01 -6.93
CA LEU A 162 -6.23 -2.55 -6.89
C LEU A 162 -7.66 -2.00 -7.01
N SER A 163 -7.91 -0.87 -6.34
CA SER A 163 -9.12 -0.10 -6.64
C SER A 163 -9.05 0.42 -8.07
N PRO A 164 -10.19 0.54 -8.78
CA PRO A 164 -10.21 1.05 -10.16
C PRO A 164 -9.48 2.39 -10.32
N GLU A 165 -9.58 3.26 -9.32
CA GLU A 165 -8.93 4.58 -9.29
C GLU A 165 -7.40 4.47 -9.18
N VAL A 166 -6.89 3.50 -8.43
CA VAL A 166 -5.44 3.26 -8.28
C VAL A 166 -4.89 2.59 -9.53
N ALA A 167 -5.60 1.60 -10.07
CA ALA A 167 -5.23 0.96 -11.34
C ALA A 167 -5.20 1.99 -12.49
N ALA A 168 -6.19 2.88 -12.56
CA ALA A 168 -6.23 3.95 -13.55
C ALA A 168 -5.09 4.96 -13.35
N ALA A 169 -4.76 5.31 -12.10
CA ALA A 169 -3.63 6.20 -11.80
C ALA A 169 -2.30 5.58 -12.21
N GLU A 170 -2.05 4.31 -11.87
CA GLU A 170 -0.83 3.60 -12.28
C GLU A 170 -0.70 3.51 -13.81
N GLU A 171 -1.81 3.28 -14.51
CA GLU A 171 -1.79 3.25 -15.98
C GLU A 171 -1.49 4.63 -16.58
N ALA A 172 -2.10 5.69 -16.05
CA ALA A 172 -1.82 7.07 -16.46
C ALA A 172 -0.35 7.45 -16.18
N GLU A 173 0.20 7.01 -15.05
CA GLU A 173 1.59 7.22 -14.66
C GLU A 173 2.56 6.51 -15.62
N ARG A 174 2.27 5.26 -15.98
CA ARG A 174 3.03 4.49 -16.99
C ARG A 174 2.98 5.16 -18.36
N ALA A 175 1.79 5.60 -18.77
CA ALA A 175 1.59 6.29 -20.05
C ALA A 175 2.38 7.60 -20.11
N LEU A 176 2.33 8.42 -19.05
CA LEU A 176 3.07 9.67 -18.97
C LEU A 176 4.59 9.44 -18.96
N THR A 177 5.07 8.47 -18.17
CA THR A 177 6.50 8.10 -18.13
C THR A 177 6.99 7.68 -19.52
N THR A 178 6.20 6.88 -20.24
CA THR A 178 6.52 6.45 -21.60
C THR A 178 6.54 7.64 -22.58
N ALA A 179 5.61 8.59 -22.43
CA ALA A 179 5.53 9.80 -23.26
C ALA A 179 6.64 10.82 -22.98
N ILE A 180 7.23 10.83 -21.78
CA ILE A 180 8.36 11.71 -21.44
C ILE A 180 9.60 11.36 -22.28
N ILE A 181 9.84 10.08 -22.58
CA ILE A 181 11.02 9.63 -23.35
C ILE A 181 11.15 10.35 -24.71
N PRO A 182 10.16 10.32 -25.61
CA PRO A 182 10.26 11.05 -26.87
C PRO A 182 10.35 12.57 -26.70
N LEU A 183 9.76 13.16 -25.64
CA LEU A 183 9.90 14.60 -25.38
C LEU A 183 11.35 14.96 -25.03
N MET A 184 12.03 14.17 -24.17
CA MET A 184 13.44 14.39 -23.87
C MET A 184 14.32 14.36 -25.13
N ARG A 185 13.97 13.54 -26.11
CA ARG A 185 14.72 13.43 -27.38
C ARG A 185 14.57 14.63 -28.31
N LEU A 186 13.58 15.50 -28.08
CA LEU A 186 13.40 16.74 -28.83
C LEU A 186 14.25 17.90 -28.28
N LEU A 187 14.80 17.75 -27.07
CA LEU A 187 15.62 18.79 -26.47
C LEU A 187 16.92 19.00 -27.25
N THR A 188 17.37 20.25 -27.30
CA THR A 188 18.75 20.55 -27.65
C THR A 188 19.69 19.96 -26.59
N TRP A 189 20.97 19.80 -26.93
CA TRP A 189 21.95 19.29 -25.97
C TRP A 189 22.03 20.17 -24.70
N GLN A 190 21.93 21.50 -24.84
CA GLN A 190 21.95 22.44 -23.70
C GLN A 190 20.72 22.29 -22.81
N ASP A 191 19.55 22.14 -23.43
CA ASP A 191 18.30 21.99 -22.67
C ASP A 191 18.21 20.61 -22.00
N PHE A 192 18.84 19.59 -22.60
CA PHE A 192 18.96 18.29 -21.97
C PHE A 192 19.89 18.32 -20.74
N GLU A 193 21.04 18.99 -20.82
CA GLU A 193 21.89 19.22 -19.64
C GLU A 193 21.13 19.99 -18.54
N LEU A 194 20.35 21.01 -18.91
CA LEU A 194 19.52 21.75 -17.97
C LEU A 194 18.44 20.86 -17.32
N LEU A 195 17.77 20.00 -18.09
CA LEU A 195 16.82 19.03 -17.53
C LEU A 195 17.50 18.13 -16.49
N VAL A 196 18.68 17.62 -16.81
CA VAL A 196 19.44 16.75 -15.90
C VAL A 196 19.83 17.49 -14.63
N ASP A 197 20.30 18.74 -14.73
CA ASP A 197 20.62 19.59 -13.57
C ASP A 197 19.39 19.82 -12.66
N LEU A 198 18.22 20.11 -13.27
CA LEU A 198 16.96 20.29 -12.54
C LEU A 198 16.53 19.00 -11.82
N VAL A 199 16.64 17.84 -12.48
CA VAL A 199 16.35 16.53 -11.88
C VAL A 199 17.23 16.28 -10.65
N PHE A 200 18.55 16.49 -10.77
CA PHE A 200 19.46 16.31 -9.64
C PHE A 200 19.18 17.29 -8.50
N SER A 201 18.91 18.56 -8.84
CA SER A 201 18.56 19.59 -7.86
C SER A 201 17.30 19.23 -7.06
N SER A 202 16.26 18.69 -7.71
CA SER A 202 15.05 18.23 -7.04
C SER A 202 15.27 17.02 -6.13
N SER A 203 16.32 16.22 -6.40
CA SER A 203 16.72 15.05 -5.63
C SER A 203 17.65 15.38 -4.46
N GLY A 204 17.91 16.66 -4.20
CA GLY A 204 18.72 17.15 -3.08
C GLY A 204 20.22 17.29 -3.37
N TRP A 205 20.67 16.93 -4.58
CA TRP A 205 22.03 17.20 -5.03
C TRP A 205 22.20 18.69 -5.28
N ARG A 206 23.35 19.24 -4.90
CA ARG A 206 23.70 20.64 -5.17
C ARG A 206 24.81 20.70 -6.20
N ARG A 207 24.59 21.49 -7.24
CA ARG A 207 25.63 21.81 -8.21
C ARG A 207 26.76 22.58 -7.53
N LEU A 208 27.98 22.07 -7.66
CA LEU A 208 29.19 22.79 -7.31
C LEU A 208 29.57 23.68 -8.48
N SER A 209 29.75 24.98 -8.24
CA SER A 209 30.31 25.87 -9.25
C SER A 209 31.75 25.45 -9.55
N GLN A 210 32.20 25.62 -10.80
CA GLN A 210 33.58 25.35 -11.24
C GLN A 210 34.56 26.23 -10.44
N VAL A 211 35.02 25.76 -9.28
CA VAL A 211 36.03 26.44 -8.47
C VAL A 211 37.38 25.78 -8.77
N GLY A 212 38.07 26.34 -9.75
CA GLY A 212 39.51 26.15 -9.94
C GLY A 212 39.91 24.89 -10.73
N ARG A 213 40.49 25.14 -11.91
CA ARG A 213 41.13 24.22 -12.87
C ARG A 213 40.16 23.52 -13.82
N THR A 214 40.24 23.97 -15.07
CA THR A 214 39.85 23.32 -16.32
C THR A 214 40.00 21.80 -16.30
N GLN A 215 38.97 21.06 -15.91
CA GLN A 215 38.69 19.72 -16.43
C GLN A 215 37.63 19.90 -17.52
N LYS A 216 38.06 19.94 -18.79
CA LYS A 216 37.23 20.24 -19.98
C LYS A 216 36.21 19.13 -20.33
N THR A 217 35.90 18.23 -19.40
CA THR A 217 35.32 16.92 -19.71
C THR A 217 34.26 16.45 -18.73
N ILE A 218 33.78 17.31 -17.82
CA ILE A 218 32.70 17.01 -16.88
C ILE A 218 31.58 18.04 -17.09
N ASP A 219 30.35 17.58 -17.29
CA ASP A 219 29.22 18.48 -17.55
C ASP A 219 28.67 19.08 -16.25
N LEU A 220 28.53 18.26 -15.19
CA LEU A 220 28.11 18.71 -13.86
C LEU A 220 28.97 18.09 -12.75
N GLU A 221 29.29 18.90 -11.74
CA GLU A 221 29.78 18.43 -10.45
C GLU A 221 28.69 18.65 -9.40
N LEU A 222 28.44 17.62 -8.59
CA LEU A 222 27.37 17.59 -7.61
C LEU A 222 27.89 17.21 -6.23
N LEU A 223 27.26 17.76 -5.19
CA LEU A 223 27.46 17.42 -3.79
C LEU A 223 26.13 17.06 -3.16
N LEU A 224 26.04 15.91 -2.49
CA LEU A 224 24.89 15.55 -1.66
C LEU A 224 25.14 16.02 -0.21
N PRO A 225 24.43 17.06 0.29
CA PRO A 225 24.78 17.68 1.56
C PRO A 225 24.60 16.79 2.80
N SER A 226 23.72 15.80 2.73
CA SER A 226 23.43 14.88 3.84
C SER A 226 24.57 13.91 4.14
N THR A 227 25.36 13.56 3.13
CA THR A 227 26.47 12.58 3.22
C THR A 227 27.82 13.18 2.88
N ALA A 228 27.87 14.41 2.39
CA ALA A 228 29.04 15.05 1.78
C ALA A 228 29.59 14.31 0.55
N GLU A 229 28.81 13.39 -0.01
CA GLU A 229 29.16 12.61 -1.19
C GLU A 229 29.28 13.52 -2.42
N ARG A 230 30.36 13.36 -3.17
CA ARG A 230 30.66 14.11 -4.39
C ARG A 230 30.47 13.20 -5.60
N ALA A 231 29.73 13.69 -6.57
CA ALA A 231 29.54 13.01 -7.83
C ALA A 231 29.83 13.94 -8.99
N PHE A 232 30.22 13.37 -10.11
CA PHE A 232 30.18 14.07 -11.38
C PHE A 232 29.18 13.42 -12.33
N VAL A 233 28.63 14.22 -13.23
CA VAL A 233 27.63 13.79 -14.20
C VAL A 233 28.20 13.99 -15.59
N GLN A 234 28.11 12.94 -16.39
CA GLN A 234 28.27 13.04 -17.83
C GLN A 234 26.92 12.85 -18.51
N VAL A 235 26.52 13.86 -19.28
CA VAL A 235 25.30 13.91 -20.06
C VAL A 235 25.64 13.63 -21.54
N LYS A 236 24.82 12.80 -22.19
CA LYS A 236 24.92 12.51 -23.63
C LYS A 236 23.53 12.42 -24.24
N SER A 237 23.25 13.24 -25.25
CA SER A 237 22.02 13.07 -26.04
C SER A 237 21.97 11.69 -26.72
N GLN A 238 23.10 11.25 -27.28
CA GLN A 238 23.26 9.90 -27.83
C GLN A 238 24.45 9.19 -27.19
N ALA A 239 24.20 8.04 -26.58
CA ALA A 239 25.22 7.24 -25.89
C ALA A 239 25.54 5.94 -26.63
N THR A 240 26.82 5.56 -26.56
CA THR A 240 27.36 4.28 -27.03
C THR A 240 28.13 3.60 -25.91
N ARG A 241 28.33 2.27 -26.01
CA ARG A 241 29.14 1.53 -25.03
C ARG A 241 30.57 2.10 -24.93
N ALA A 242 31.18 2.43 -26.06
CA ALA A 242 32.50 3.08 -26.10
C ALA A 242 32.55 4.40 -25.32
N SER A 243 31.49 5.24 -25.41
CA SER A 243 31.42 6.46 -24.60
C SER A 243 31.30 6.16 -23.11
N LEU A 244 30.50 5.17 -22.70
CA LEU A 244 30.40 4.76 -21.30
C LEU A 244 31.75 4.28 -20.76
N ASP A 245 32.44 3.43 -21.50
CA ASP A 245 33.73 2.85 -21.09
C ASP A 245 34.81 3.94 -20.90
N ASP A 246 34.85 4.96 -21.76
CA ASP A 246 35.75 6.13 -21.65
C ASP A 246 35.53 6.88 -20.33
N TYR A 247 34.28 7.20 -19.98
CA TYR A 247 34.01 7.93 -18.73
C TYR A 247 34.15 7.06 -17.48
N ALA A 248 33.84 5.78 -17.57
CA ALA A 248 34.10 4.84 -16.47
C ALA A 248 35.59 4.73 -16.16
N GLY A 249 36.45 4.69 -17.19
CA GLY A 249 37.90 4.74 -17.02
C GLY A 249 38.36 6.02 -16.30
N ARG A 250 37.77 7.16 -16.63
CA ARG A 250 38.08 8.44 -15.97
C ARG A 250 37.66 8.50 -14.51
N LEU A 251 36.53 7.88 -14.13
CA LEU A 251 36.15 7.75 -12.72
C LEU A 251 37.20 6.95 -11.95
N ALA A 252 37.69 5.84 -12.52
CA ALA A 252 38.69 5.00 -11.86
C ALA A 252 40.03 5.74 -11.60
N GLU A 253 40.35 6.74 -12.42
CA GLU A 253 41.53 7.60 -12.25
C GLU A 253 41.28 8.81 -11.32
N ALA A 254 40.02 9.10 -10.97
CA ALA A 254 39.63 10.29 -10.24
C ALA A 254 39.33 10.00 -8.76
N GLU A 255 40.28 10.30 -7.88
CA GLU A 255 40.10 10.16 -6.41
C GLU A 255 39.14 11.21 -5.80
N ALA A 256 38.73 12.22 -6.57
CA ALA A 256 37.98 13.36 -6.06
C ALA A 256 36.46 13.14 -5.95
N TYR A 257 35.95 12.03 -6.47
CA TYR A 257 34.52 11.74 -6.56
C TYR A 257 34.21 10.35 -6.03
N ASP A 258 33.12 10.25 -5.29
CA ASP A 258 32.64 8.99 -4.74
C ASP A 258 31.88 8.17 -5.80
N ARG A 259 31.20 8.87 -6.73
CA ARG A 259 30.35 8.25 -7.77
C ARG A 259 30.31 9.05 -9.06
N MET A 260 29.92 8.37 -10.12
CA MET A 260 29.62 9.00 -11.42
C MET A 260 28.18 8.69 -11.84
N PHE A 261 27.51 9.68 -12.41
CA PHE A 261 26.26 9.48 -13.14
C PHE A 261 26.50 9.58 -14.64
N PHE A 262 26.11 8.55 -15.38
CA PHE A 262 26.11 8.57 -16.84
C PHE A 262 24.67 8.66 -17.33
N VAL A 263 24.33 9.75 -18.02
CA VAL A 263 22.94 10.13 -18.32
C VAL A 263 22.71 10.27 -19.81
N TRP A 264 21.66 9.62 -20.34
CA TRP A 264 21.34 9.72 -21.76
C TRP A 264 19.86 9.50 -22.10
N HIS A 265 19.41 10.04 -23.24
CA HIS A 265 18.04 9.84 -23.75
C HIS A 265 17.94 8.98 -25.02
N THR A 266 19.05 8.82 -25.76
CA THR A 266 19.12 8.00 -26.98
C THR A 266 20.33 7.06 -26.91
N GLY A 267 20.12 5.77 -27.16
CA GLY A 267 21.17 4.75 -27.10
C GLY A 267 20.62 3.41 -26.59
N ASN A 268 21.33 2.33 -26.89
CA ASN A 268 20.93 0.97 -26.49
C ASN A 268 21.96 0.39 -25.51
N ILE A 269 22.04 1.00 -24.32
CA ILE A 269 22.88 0.53 -23.22
C ILE A 269 21.93 -0.01 -22.14
N PRO A 270 22.11 -1.25 -21.66
CA PRO A 270 21.31 -1.78 -20.55
C PRO A 270 21.50 -0.93 -19.29
N GLU A 271 20.40 -0.43 -18.70
CA GLU A 271 20.46 0.44 -17.52
C GLU A 271 20.84 -0.30 -16.21
N ASN A 272 20.76 -1.64 -16.22
CA ASN A 272 20.93 -2.48 -15.04
C ASN A 272 22.35 -3.03 -14.86
N GLU A 273 23.22 -2.86 -15.86
CA GLU A 273 24.57 -3.43 -15.87
C GLU A 273 25.58 -2.31 -16.18
N GLY A 274 26.02 -1.62 -15.12
CA GLY A 274 27.02 -0.56 -15.19
C GLY A 274 28.35 -0.97 -14.55
N PRO A 275 29.46 -0.33 -14.94
CA PRO A 275 30.73 -0.43 -14.21
C PRO A 275 30.57 -0.05 -12.74
N GLU A 276 31.41 -0.60 -11.87
CA GLU A 276 31.41 -0.26 -10.44
C GLU A 276 31.65 1.24 -10.24
N GLY A 277 30.92 1.86 -9.31
CA GLY A 277 30.96 3.30 -9.07
C GLY A 277 30.20 4.16 -10.10
N VAL A 278 29.71 3.58 -11.20
CA VAL A 278 28.94 4.29 -12.23
C VAL A 278 27.45 3.97 -12.13
N ILE A 279 26.64 5.00 -11.95
CA ILE A 279 25.18 4.91 -12.00
C ILE A 279 24.71 5.26 -13.41
N LEU A 280 24.05 4.29 -14.04
CA LEU A 280 23.43 4.46 -15.34
C LEU A 280 22.01 5.04 -15.20
N LEU A 281 21.79 6.21 -15.81
CA LEU A 281 20.50 6.89 -15.94
C LEU A 281 20.12 6.99 -17.42
N GLY A 282 19.61 5.88 -17.95
CA GLY A 282 19.10 5.84 -19.32
C GLY A 282 17.68 6.42 -19.44
N PRO A 283 17.08 6.33 -20.63
CA PRO A 283 15.82 7.00 -20.92
C PRO A 283 14.66 6.55 -20.02
N GLN A 284 14.61 5.28 -19.60
CA GLN A 284 13.52 4.81 -18.76
C GLN A 284 13.65 5.35 -17.33
N ARG A 285 14.83 5.20 -16.72
CA ARG A 285 15.11 5.75 -15.39
C ARG A 285 14.99 7.27 -15.35
N LEU A 286 15.56 7.96 -16.34
CA LEU A 286 15.51 9.42 -16.38
C LEU A 286 14.08 9.92 -16.56
N ALA A 287 13.27 9.30 -17.42
CA ALA A 287 11.86 9.67 -17.57
C ALA A 287 11.08 9.53 -16.25
N ARG A 288 11.39 8.49 -15.46
CA ARG A 288 10.81 8.34 -14.14
C ARG A 288 11.23 9.47 -13.19
N MET A 289 12.52 9.81 -13.16
CA MET A 289 13.02 10.91 -12.34
C MET A 289 12.41 12.26 -12.75
N VAL A 290 12.20 12.51 -14.05
CA VAL A 290 11.50 13.72 -14.55
C VAL A 290 10.07 13.81 -14.02
N LEU A 291 9.36 12.67 -14.01
CA LEU A 291 8.01 12.61 -13.46
C LEU A 291 8.01 12.87 -11.95
N ASP A 292 8.85 12.17 -11.19
CA ASP A 292 8.92 12.28 -9.72
C ASP A 292 9.38 13.69 -9.28
N ALA A 293 10.21 14.36 -10.09
CA ALA A 293 10.64 15.74 -9.90
C ALA A 293 9.57 16.79 -10.27
N GLY A 294 8.44 16.39 -10.87
CA GLY A 294 7.40 17.31 -11.32
C GLY A 294 7.79 18.15 -12.56
N LEU A 295 8.76 17.71 -13.36
CA LEU A 295 9.31 18.45 -14.49
C LEU A 295 8.59 18.20 -15.83
N SER A 296 7.50 17.44 -15.84
CA SER A 296 6.76 17.09 -17.05
C SER A 296 6.17 18.30 -17.78
N SER A 297 5.65 19.30 -17.04
CA SER A 297 5.15 20.55 -17.63
C SER A 297 6.28 21.39 -18.23
N TRP A 298 7.39 21.55 -17.49
CA TRP A 298 8.58 22.25 -17.98
C TRP A 298 9.08 21.64 -19.28
N LEU A 299 9.18 20.30 -19.33
CA LEU A 299 9.67 19.59 -20.51
C LEU A 299 8.79 19.84 -21.73
N ARG A 300 7.46 19.80 -21.55
CA ARG A 300 6.50 20.08 -22.63
C ARG A 300 6.62 21.51 -23.14
N GLU A 301 6.66 22.50 -22.25
CA GLU A 301 6.80 23.91 -22.61
C GLU A 301 8.11 24.17 -23.34
N LYS A 302 9.17 23.46 -22.96
CA LYS A 302 10.50 23.62 -23.54
C LYS A 302 10.62 23.10 -24.98
N VAL A 303 9.83 22.08 -25.34
CA VAL A 303 9.87 21.44 -26.68
C VAL A 303 8.69 21.80 -27.58
N SER A 304 7.78 22.66 -27.11
CA SER A 304 6.67 23.22 -27.89
C SER A 304 7.12 24.45 -28.69
#